data_AF-A0A915U786-F1
#
_entry.id   AF-A0A915U786-F1
#
_cell.length_a   1.000
_cell.length_b   1.000
_cell.length_c   1.000
_cell.angle_alpha   90.00
_cell.angle_beta   90.00
_cell.angle_gamma   90.00
#
_symmetry.space_group_name_H-M   'P 1'
#
loop_
_entity.id
_entity.type
_entity.pdbx_description
1 polymer ?
#
loop_
_entity_poly.entity_id
_entity_poly.type
_entity_poly.pdbx_seq_one_letter_code
_entity_poly.pdbx_strand_id
1 'polypeptide(L)'
;MPIPVRASWTRTILQASQTWDILIACTALLAGTTGVAGLAAAGRTQAAWLAATCALLSCALTITRAGVAWTRDARRESIHELRGCLMTLHALLVESDRAGEEARVGLRLTVHVPTADHRELVQVLDYVGDGRGGRTAGRRLPVHCGIAGHVYRTGDAYHARREDADYEAYVRDLVEQWAYSEPQARKVDAASMSWMAVPLGAGRRLEGILYLDSRDPGFFNEARQDLILRAAVGVARYVAERYA
;
A
#
# COMPACT_ATOMS: atom_id res chain seq x y z
N MET A 1 4.55 -8.14 10.26
CA MET A 1 4.48 -6.73 9.87
C MET A 1 3.09 -6.40 9.34
N PRO A 2 2.56 -5.19 9.60
CA PRO A 2 1.34 -4.75 8.91
C PRO A 2 1.63 -4.57 7.41
N ILE A 3 0.58 -4.61 6.58
CA ILE A 3 0.70 -4.27 5.15
C ILE A 3 1.43 -2.92 5.01
N PRO A 4 2.47 -2.83 4.17
CA PRO A 4 3.30 -1.64 4.08
C PRO A 4 2.50 -0.43 3.57
N VAL A 5 2.53 0.66 4.34
CA VAL A 5 2.03 1.96 3.93
C VAL A 5 3.21 2.75 3.37
N ARG A 6 3.10 3.28 2.15
CA ARG A 6 4.16 4.11 1.56
C ARG A 6 4.49 5.28 2.49
N ALA A 7 5.67 5.25 3.12
CA ALA A 7 6.19 6.36 3.90
C ALA A 7 6.71 7.47 2.96
N SER A 8 6.77 8.72 3.47
CA SER A 8 7.41 9.80 2.72
C SER A 8 8.89 9.48 2.52
N TRP A 9 9.40 9.69 1.30
CA TRP A 9 10.78 9.39 0.90
C TRP A 9 11.84 9.96 1.87
N THR A 10 11.59 11.14 2.44
CA THR A 10 12.45 11.79 3.45
C THR A 10 12.56 10.99 4.74
N ARG A 11 11.47 10.37 5.17
CA ARG A 11 11.42 9.55 6.39
C ARG A 11 12.13 8.22 6.15
N THR A 12 11.96 7.65 4.96
CA THR A 12 12.64 6.43 4.54
C THR A 12 14.16 6.60 4.53
N ILE A 13 14.69 7.71 4.00
CA ILE A 13 16.14 7.95 3.96
C ILE A 13 16.72 8.14 5.37
N LEU A 14 16.06 8.93 6.23
CA LEU A 14 16.59 9.22 7.56
C LEU A 14 16.51 8.00 8.51
N GLN A 15 15.53 7.12 8.30
CA GLN A 15 15.30 5.95 9.14
C GLN A 15 15.96 4.67 8.61
N ALA A 16 16.37 4.64 7.33
CA ALA A 16 17.08 3.50 6.78
C ALA A 16 18.51 3.43 7.37
N SER A 17 18.80 2.38 8.13
CA SER A 17 20.15 2.11 8.67
C SER A 17 21.22 2.08 7.56
N GLN A 18 20.81 1.72 6.34
CA GLN A 18 21.66 1.62 5.16
C GLN A 18 22.23 2.98 4.71
N THR A 19 21.52 4.09 4.95
CA THR A 19 22.03 5.43 4.65
C THR A 19 23.23 5.77 5.53
N TRP A 20 23.21 5.32 6.78
CA TRP A 20 24.32 5.46 7.71
C TRP A 20 25.48 4.52 7.36
N ASP A 21 25.21 3.29 6.93
CA ASP A 21 26.25 2.35 6.48
C ASP A 21 27.05 2.89 5.28
N ILE A 22 26.39 3.57 4.33
CA ILE A 22 27.06 4.20 3.19
C ILE A 22 27.91 5.39 3.64
N LEU A 23 27.41 6.23 4.55
CA LEU A 23 28.19 7.34 5.11
C LEU A 23 29.41 6.84 5.88
N ILE A 24 29.27 5.76 6.65
CA ILE A 24 30.38 5.09 7.34
C ILE A 24 31.39 4.56 6.32
N ALA A 25 30.94 3.95 5.22
CA ALA A 25 31.84 3.47 4.16
C ALA A 25 32.60 4.63 3.48
N CYS A 26 31.92 5.74 3.17
CA CYS A 26 32.56 6.91 2.57
C CYS A 26 33.60 7.55 3.50
N THR A 27 33.28 7.69 4.79
CA THR A 27 34.21 8.23 5.78
C THR A 27 35.40 7.29 6.01
N ALA A 28 35.18 5.97 6.04
CA ALA A 28 36.25 4.98 6.10
C ALA A 28 37.14 4.99 4.84
N LEU A 29 36.56 5.21 3.66
CA LEU A 29 37.33 5.34 2.41
C LEU A 29 38.23 6.59 2.45
N LEU A 30 37.71 7.73 2.93
CA LEU A 30 38.49 8.97 3.07
C LEU A 30 39.62 8.85 4.12
N ALA A 31 39.35 8.19 5.24
CA ALA A 31 40.39 7.89 6.24
C ALA A 31 41.43 6.90 5.67
N GLY A 32 40.99 5.93 4.87
CA GLY A 32 41.85 4.96 4.20
C GLY A 32 42.78 5.62 3.17
N THR A 33 42.26 6.51 2.32
CA THR A 33 43.06 7.19 1.28
C THR A 33 44.12 8.10 1.88
N THR A 34 43.79 8.83 2.95
CA THR A 34 44.76 9.65 3.69
C THR A 34 45.85 8.80 4.35
N GLY A 35 45.50 7.66 4.95
CA GLY A 35 46.45 6.69 5.50
C GLY A 35 47.38 6.06 4.45
N VAL A 36 46.83 5.67 3.30
CA VAL A 36 47.60 5.10 2.17
C VAL A 36 48.59 6.13 1.62
N ALA A 37 48.17 7.38 1.44
CA ALA A 37 49.04 8.45 0.96
C ALA A 37 50.22 8.71 1.91
N GLY A 38 49.98 8.70 3.23
CA GLY A 38 51.03 8.84 4.23
C GLY A 38 52.04 7.69 4.22
N LEU A 39 51.57 6.44 4.11
CA LEU A 39 52.44 5.26 4.03
C LEU A 39 53.28 5.24 2.75
N ALA A 40 52.70 5.66 1.62
CA ALA A 40 53.41 5.78 0.35
C ALA A 40 54.50 6.86 0.40
N ALA A 41 54.18 8.03 0.97
CA ALA A 41 55.15 9.11 1.16
C ALA A 41 56.33 8.72 2.08
N ALA A 42 56.10 7.82 3.03
CA ALA A 42 57.13 7.28 3.91
C ALA A 42 57.95 6.11 3.30
N GLY A 43 57.77 5.80 2.01
CA GLY A 43 58.49 4.72 1.32
C GLY A 43 58.04 3.30 1.69
N ARG A 44 56.96 3.15 2.47
CA ARG A 44 56.43 1.84 2.91
C ARG A 44 55.41 1.28 1.91
N THR A 45 55.85 1.00 0.71
CA THR A 45 54.99 0.62 -0.43
C THR A 45 54.15 -0.64 -0.18
N GLN A 46 54.72 -1.67 0.45
CA GLN A 46 53.97 -2.90 0.78
C GLN A 46 52.81 -2.65 1.76
N ALA A 47 53.04 -1.82 2.78
CA ALA A 47 52.01 -1.44 3.75
C ALA A 47 50.92 -0.57 3.10
N ALA A 48 51.31 0.34 2.20
CA ALA A 48 50.37 1.17 1.45
C ALA A 48 49.43 0.32 0.56
N TRP A 49 49.96 -0.69 -0.13
CA TRP A 49 49.15 -1.62 -0.93
C TRP A 49 48.18 -2.42 -0.08
N LEU A 50 48.64 -2.99 1.04
CA LEU A 50 47.77 -3.75 1.95
C LEU A 50 46.61 -2.89 2.47
N ALA A 51 46.91 -1.66 2.90
CA ALA A 51 45.91 -0.70 3.39
C ALA A 51 44.91 -0.32 2.28
N ALA A 52 45.38 -0.06 1.06
CA ALA A 52 44.52 0.26 -0.08
C ALA A 52 43.58 -0.92 -0.43
N THR A 53 44.10 -2.15 -0.48
CA THR A 53 43.29 -3.34 -0.74
C THR A 53 42.25 -3.55 0.35
N CYS A 54 42.62 -3.39 1.63
CA CYS A 54 41.69 -3.51 2.75
C CYS A 54 40.59 -2.46 2.71
N ALA A 55 40.92 -1.20 2.38
CA ALA A 55 39.95 -0.12 2.24
C ALA A 55 38.98 -0.36 1.08
N LEU A 56 39.49 -0.77 -0.08
CA LEU A 56 38.68 -1.11 -1.25
C LEU A 56 37.75 -2.30 -0.98
N LEU A 57 38.27 -3.38 -0.38
CA LEU A 57 37.48 -4.57 -0.08
C LEU A 57 36.37 -4.26 0.94
N SER A 58 36.68 -3.49 1.98
CA SER A 58 35.71 -3.08 2.99
C SER A 58 34.58 -2.22 2.39
N CYS A 59 34.91 -1.32 1.48
CA CYS A 59 33.91 -0.52 0.76
C CYS A 59 33.07 -1.37 -0.17
N ALA A 60 33.69 -2.27 -0.95
CA ALA A 60 32.97 -3.18 -1.85
C ALA A 60 31.99 -4.08 -1.06
N LEU A 61 32.42 -4.64 0.07
CA LEU A 61 31.56 -5.45 0.94
C LEU A 61 30.42 -4.64 1.55
N THR A 62 30.69 -3.41 2.01
CA THR A 62 29.65 -2.55 2.58
C THR A 62 28.61 -2.14 1.55
N ILE A 63 29.04 -1.74 0.34
CA ILE A 63 28.13 -1.43 -0.77
C ILE A 63 27.31 -2.66 -1.16
N THR A 64 27.94 -3.83 -1.27
CA THR A 64 27.24 -5.08 -1.59
C THR A 64 26.20 -5.42 -0.53
N ARG A 65 26.57 -5.33 0.75
CA ARG A 65 25.66 -5.56 1.88
C ARG A 65 24.48 -4.57 1.85
N ALA A 66 24.74 -3.29 1.61
CA ALA A 66 23.71 -2.27 1.48
C ALA A 66 22.77 -2.57 0.31
N GLY A 67 23.30 -2.99 -0.85
CA GLY A 67 22.49 -3.39 -2.00
C GLY A 67 21.64 -4.64 -1.75
N VAL A 68 22.20 -5.66 -1.09
CA VAL A 68 21.45 -6.86 -0.70
C VAL A 68 20.36 -6.53 0.33
N ALA A 69 20.66 -5.66 1.29
CA ALA A 69 19.69 -5.24 2.29
C ALA A 69 18.57 -4.41 1.63
N TRP A 70 18.91 -3.44 0.77
CA TRP A 70 17.93 -2.64 0.04
C TRP A 70 17.02 -3.49 -0.84
N THR A 71 17.58 -4.45 -1.58
CA THR A 71 16.76 -5.36 -2.42
C THR A 71 15.86 -6.26 -1.58
N ARG A 72 16.29 -6.70 -0.40
CA ARG A 72 15.45 -7.45 0.54
C ARG A 72 14.31 -6.59 1.08
N ASP A 73 14.60 -5.35 1.46
CA ASP A 73 13.60 -4.42 2.00
C ASP A 73 12.60 -4.02 0.93
N ALA A 74 13.07 -3.67 -0.27
CA ALA A 74 12.20 -3.36 -1.42
C ALA A 74 11.29 -4.54 -1.78
N ARG A 75 11.79 -5.78 -1.69
CA ARG A 75 10.94 -6.97 -1.86
C ARG A 75 9.93 -7.08 -0.73
N ARG A 76 10.33 -6.94 0.53
CA ARG A 76 9.43 -7.05 1.69
C ARG A 76 8.30 -6.02 1.65
N GLU A 77 8.61 -4.78 1.27
CA GLU A 77 7.68 -3.66 1.18
C GLU A 77 6.82 -3.66 -0.10
N SER A 78 7.02 -4.63 -1.01
CA SER A 78 6.23 -4.73 -2.22
C SER A 78 4.76 -5.00 -1.95
N ILE A 79 3.90 -4.22 -2.61
CA ILE A 79 2.44 -4.38 -2.68
C ILE A 79 1.98 -4.85 -4.07
N HIS A 80 2.92 -5.15 -4.98
CA HIS A 80 2.61 -5.54 -6.35
C HIS A 80 1.84 -6.84 -6.44
N GLU A 81 2.17 -7.79 -5.58
CA GLU A 81 1.50 -9.08 -5.48
C GLU A 81 0.05 -8.90 -5.01
N LEU A 82 -0.19 -8.05 -4.00
CA LEU A 82 -1.54 -7.70 -3.54
C LEU A 82 -2.34 -7.01 -4.66
N ARG A 83 -1.72 -6.11 -5.43
CA ARG A 83 -2.33 -5.52 -6.63
C ARG A 83 -2.71 -6.60 -7.64
N GLY A 84 -1.85 -7.61 -7.85
CA GLY A 84 -2.13 -8.77 -8.69
C GLY A 84 -3.37 -9.55 -8.22
N CYS A 85 -3.49 -9.83 -6.92
CA CYS A 85 -4.69 -10.48 -6.35
C CYS A 85 -5.96 -9.68 -6.66
N LEU A 86 -5.92 -8.36 -6.52
CA LEU A 86 -7.06 -7.49 -6.81
C LEU A 86 -7.37 -7.43 -8.30
N MET A 87 -6.36 -7.47 -9.18
CA MET A 87 -6.58 -7.56 -10.64
C MET A 87 -7.26 -8.86 -11.03
N THR A 88 -6.87 -9.99 -10.43
CA THR A 88 -7.56 -11.27 -10.64
C THR A 88 -9.00 -11.22 -10.14
N LEU A 89 -9.24 -10.69 -8.94
CA LEU A 89 -10.60 -10.55 -8.42
C LEU A 89 -11.45 -9.62 -9.29
N HIS A 90 -10.88 -8.49 -9.74
CA HIS A 90 -11.55 -7.58 -10.66
C HIS A 90 -11.99 -8.31 -11.94
N ALA A 91 -11.07 -9.05 -12.57
CA ALA A 91 -11.36 -9.79 -13.80
C ALA A 91 -12.42 -10.90 -13.60
N LEU A 92 -12.50 -11.50 -12.41
CA LEU A 92 -13.55 -12.48 -12.09
C LEU A 92 -14.92 -11.83 -11.88
N LEU A 93 -14.96 -10.59 -11.39
CA LEU A 93 -16.20 -9.88 -11.07
C LEU A 93 -16.80 -9.16 -12.28
N VAL A 94 -15.96 -8.73 -13.22
CA VAL A 94 -16.36 -8.14 -14.49
C VAL A 94 -16.43 -9.26 -15.52
N GLU A 95 -17.63 -9.77 -15.79
CA GLU A 95 -17.85 -10.75 -16.85
C GLU A 95 -17.35 -10.20 -18.20
N SER A 96 -16.30 -10.82 -18.75
CA SER A 96 -15.54 -10.30 -19.90
C SER A 96 -16.21 -10.50 -21.26
N ASP A 97 -17.35 -11.19 -21.30
CA ASP A 97 -17.94 -11.66 -22.56
C ASP A 97 -18.71 -10.56 -23.33
N ARG A 98 -18.92 -9.39 -22.71
CA ARG A 98 -19.58 -8.25 -23.35
C ARG A 98 -18.63 -7.06 -23.46
N ALA A 99 -18.24 -6.76 -24.70
CA ALA A 99 -17.46 -5.57 -25.01
C ALA A 99 -18.13 -4.31 -24.42
N GLY A 100 -17.41 -3.56 -23.60
CA GLY A 100 -17.88 -2.33 -22.96
C GLY A 100 -18.56 -2.49 -21.58
N GLU A 101 -18.74 -3.71 -21.08
CA GLU A 101 -19.32 -3.96 -19.75
C GLU A 101 -18.43 -3.41 -18.62
N GLU A 102 -17.11 -3.56 -18.71
CA GLU A 102 -16.15 -3.00 -17.76
C GLU A 102 -16.29 -1.48 -17.63
N ALA A 103 -16.45 -0.77 -18.75
CA ALA A 103 -16.63 0.68 -18.76
C ALA A 103 -18.00 1.11 -18.21
N ARG A 104 -19.03 0.28 -18.39
CA ARG A 104 -20.39 0.51 -17.87
C ARG A 104 -20.45 0.32 -16.36
N VAL A 105 -19.91 -0.80 -15.87
CA VAL A 105 -19.90 -1.16 -14.45
C VAL A 105 -18.95 -0.24 -13.67
N GLY A 106 -17.80 0.11 -14.26
CA GLY A 106 -16.80 0.96 -13.61
C GLY A 106 -16.41 0.45 -12.22
N LEU A 107 -16.20 -0.86 -12.10
CA LEU A 107 -15.80 -1.49 -10.84
C LEU A 107 -14.40 -1.04 -10.47
N ARG A 108 -14.19 -0.70 -9.20
CA ARG A 108 -12.88 -0.40 -8.65
C ARG A 108 -12.66 -1.12 -7.34
N LEU A 109 -11.43 -1.56 -7.10
CA LEU A 109 -11.01 -2.25 -5.89
C LEU A 109 -9.79 -1.57 -5.28
N THR A 110 -9.77 -1.45 -3.96
CA THR A 110 -8.58 -1.06 -3.21
C THR A 110 -8.51 -1.76 -1.85
N VAL A 111 -7.40 -1.57 -1.14
CA VAL A 111 -7.24 -2.03 0.25
C VAL A 111 -6.96 -0.82 1.15
N HIS A 112 -7.65 -0.78 2.28
CA HIS A 112 -7.42 0.16 3.35
C HIS A 112 -6.82 -0.55 4.56
N VAL A 113 -5.92 0.12 5.28
CA VAL A 113 -5.29 -0.43 6.49
C VAL A 113 -5.36 0.58 7.62
N PRO A 114 -5.58 0.17 8.88
CA PRO A 114 -5.58 1.11 9.98
C PRO A 114 -4.19 1.72 10.21
N THR A 115 -4.17 2.99 10.57
CA THR A 115 -2.98 3.64 11.11
C THR A 115 -2.60 3.05 12.46
N ALA A 116 -1.34 3.22 12.88
CA ALA A 116 -0.85 2.70 14.15
C ALA A 116 -1.60 3.24 15.38
N ASP A 117 -2.20 4.43 15.28
CA ASP A 117 -3.03 5.03 16.32
C ASP A 117 -4.53 4.67 16.20
N HIS A 118 -4.90 3.86 15.19
CA HIS A 118 -6.27 3.39 14.94
C HIS A 118 -7.30 4.51 14.74
N ARG A 119 -6.88 5.71 14.34
CA ARG A 119 -7.76 6.86 14.09
C ARG A 119 -8.18 6.98 12.64
N GLU A 120 -7.35 6.52 11.72
CA GLU A 120 -7.57 6.63 10.29
C GLU A 120 -7.29 5.30 9.59
N LEU A 121 -7.89 5.15 8.41
CA LEU A 121 -7.62 4.12 7.44
C LEU A 121 -6.79 4.76 6.32
N VAL A 122 -5.73 4.09 5.90
CA VAL A 122 -4.89 4.51 4.78
C VAL A 122 -5.10 3.58 3.60
N GLN A 123 -5.40 4.16 2.44
CA GLN A 123 -5.47 3.42 1.19
C GLN A 123 -4.06 3.01 0.76
N VAL A 124 -3.75 1.71 0.71
CA VAL A 124 -2.37 1.25 0.44
C VAL A 124 -2.01 1.17 -1.03
N LEU A 125 -3.01 1.03 -1.91
CA LEU A 125 -2.84 0.85 -3.33
C LEU A 125 -3.83 1.71 -4.12
N ASP A 126 -3.41 2.15 -5.30
CA ASP A 126 -4.32 2.82 -6.21
C ASP A 126 -5.46 1.87 -6.59
N TYR A 127 -6.63 2.45 -6.89
CA TYR A 127 -7.75 1.66 -7.39
C TYR A 127 -7.34 0.78 -8.58
N VAL A 128 -7.72 -0.49 -8.50
CA VAL A 128 -7.64 -1.46 -9.60
C VAL A 128 -9.01 -1.53 -10.26
N GLY A 129 -9.06 -1.50 -11.59
CA GLY A 129 -10.28 -1.86 -12.33
C GLY A 129 -10.67 -0.85 -13.40
N ASP A 130 -10.85 0.42 -13.03
CA ASP A 130 -11.10 1.45 -14.02
C ASP A 130 -9.85 2.32 -14.23
N GLY A 131 -9.51 2.57 -15.49
CA GLY A 131 -8.39 3.46 -15.87
C GLY A 131 -8.64 4.93 -15.53
N ARG A 132 -9.63 5.25 -14.68
CA ARG A 132 -10.07 6.60 -14.35
C ARG A 132 -9.28 7.21 -13.17
N GLY A 133 -8.28 6.50 -12.66
CA GLY A 133 -7.57 6.86 -11.44
C GLY A 133 -6.28 7.65 -11.64
N GLY A 134 -6.16 8.77 -10.93
CA GLY A 134 -4.87 9.35 -10.54
C GLY A 134 -4.25 8.61 -9.35
N ARG A 135 -3.14 9.13 -8.80
CA ARG A 135 -2.52 8.57 -7.59
C ARG A 135 -3.45 8.75 -6.38
N THR A 136 -3.97 7.64 -5.86
CA THR A 136 -4.91 7.56 -4.72
C THR A 136 -4.32 6.80 -3.53
N ALA A 137 -3.28 5.99 -3.73
CA ALA A 137 -2.50 5.41 -2.64
C ALA A 137 -1.98 6.50 -1.68
N GLY A 138 -2.12 6.26 -0.39
CA GLY A 138 -1.78 7.19 0.69
C GLY A 138 -2.93 8.10 1.14
N ARG A 139 -4.10 8.06 0.49
CA ARG A 139 -5.30 8.75 0.99
C ARG A 139 -5.68 8.24 2.37
N ARG A 140 -6.12 9.15 3.23
CA ARG A 140 -6.51 8.87 4.61
C ARG A 140 -7.99 9.14 4.80
N LEU A 141 -8.66 8.23 5.49
CA LEU A 141 -10.09 8.29 5.81
C LEU A 141 -10.24 8.05 7.31
N PRO A 142 -10.97 8.89 8.07
CA PRO A 142 -11.22 8.60 9.48
C PRO A 142 -11.96 7.27 9.67
N VAL A 143 -11.63 6.49 10.71
CA VAL A 143 -12.24 5.18 10.97
C VAL A 143 -13.75 5.24 11.26
N HIS A 144 -14.28 6.43 11.56
CA HIS A 144 -15.72 6.62 11.76
C HIS A 144 -16.50 6.84 10.46
N CYS A 145 -15.82 7.25 9.37
CA CYS A 145 -16.48 7.65 8.12
C CYS A 145 -16.64 6.51 7.11
N GLY A 146 -17.76 6.54 6.38
CA GLY A 146 -17.99 5.68 5.22
C GLY A 146 -18.10 4.19 5.52
N ILE A 147 -18.32 3.41 4.47
CA ILE A 147 -18.49 1.96 4.55
C ILE A 147 -17.23 1.24 5.05
N ALA A 148 -16.04 1.72 4.67
CA ALA A 148 -14.79 1.17 5.19
C ALA A 148 -14.66 1.39 6.70
N GLY A 149 -15.04 2.57 7.20
CA GLY A 149 -15.08 2.85 8.63
C GLY A 149 -16.13 1.99 9.35
N HIS A 150 -17.30 1.78 8.75
CA HIS A 150 -18.32 0.89 9.31
C HIS A 150 -17.77 -0.52 9.53
N VAL A 151 -17.23 -1.14 8.48
CA VAL A 151 -16.63 -2.49 8.53
C VAL A 151 -15.45 -2.56 9.51
N TYR A 152 -14.65 -1.49 9.60
CA TYR A 152 -13.57 -1.42 10.59
C TYR A 152 -14.09 -1.55 12.02
N ARG A 153 -15.22 -0.93 12.34
CA ARG A 153 -15.78 -0.91 13.70
C ARG A 153 -16.59 -2.15 14.03
N THR A 154 -17.34 -2.68 13.08
CA THR A 154 -18.21 -3.85 13.29
C THR A 154 -17.45 -5.16 13.14
N GLY A 155 -16.44 -5.20 12.27
CA GLY A 155 -15.75 -6.43 11.89
C GLY A 155 -16.55 -7.31 10.93
N ASP A 156 -17.70 -6.84 10.44
CA ASP A 156 -18.57 -7.56 9.52
C ASP A 156 -18.51 -6.96 8.12
N ALA A 157 -18.60 -7.80 7.09
CA ALA A 157 -18.72 -7.32 5.72
C ALA A 157 -20.01 -6.54 5.54
N TYR A 158 -19.96 -5.45 4.77
CA TYR A 158 -21.12 -4.61 4.50
C TYR A 158 -21.16 -4.21 3.03
N HIS A 159 -22.37 -4.11 2.48
CA HIS A 159 -22.61 -3.53 1.17
C HIS A 159 -23.69 -2.45 1.27
N ALA A 160 -23.55 -1.42 0.44
CA ALA A 160 -24.50 -0.33 0.35
C ALA A 160 -24.71 0.05 -1.11
N ARG A 161 -25.88 0.62 -1.40
CA ARG A 161 -26.16 1.25 -2.68
C ARG A 161 -26.73 2.62 -2.44
N ARG A 162 -26.48 3.53 -3.38
CA ARG A 162 -27.06 4.85 -3.40
C ARG A 162 -28.55 4.74 -3.76
N GLU A 163 -29.39 5.43 -3.02
CA GLU A 163 -30.84 5.46 -3.28
C GLU A 163 -31.21 6.53 -4.31
N ASP A 164 -30.61 7.72 -4.20
CA ASP A 164 -30.96 8.88 -5.01
C ASP A 164 -29.88 9.26 -6.03
N ALA A 165 -30.25 9.53 -7.28
CA ALA A 165 -29.31 10.04 -8.28
C ALA A 165 -28.95 11.53 -8.08
N ASP A 166 -29.70 12.26 -7.25
CA ASP A 166 -29.45 13.68 -6.96
C ASP A 166 -28.16 13.89 -6.16
N TYR A 167 -27.34 14.85 -6.58
CA TYR A 167 -26.03 15.09 -5.99
C TYR A 167 -26.11 15.67 -4.57
N GLU A 168 -27.02 16.61 -4.32
CA GLU A 168 -27.14 17.22 -3.00
C GLU A 168 -27.77 16.25 -1.98
N ALA A 169 -28.71 15.40 -2.42
CA ALA A 169 -29.20 14.29 -1.63
C ALA A 169 -28.07 13.31 -1.24
N TYR A 170 -27.16 13.01 -2.17
CA TYR A 170 -25.99 12.16 -1.89
C TYR A 170 -25.01 12.79 -0.91
N VAL A 171 -24.72 14.10 -1.04
CA VAL A 171 -23.86 14.80 -0.08
C VAL A 171 -24.48 14.77 1.32
N ARG A 172 -25.80 14.99 1.42
CA ARG A 172 -26.53 14.90 2.69
C ARG A 172 -26.47 13.49 3.29
N ASP A 173 -26.68 12.46 2.48
CA ASP A 173 -26.57 11.06 2.90
C ASP A 173 -25.17 10.73 3.46
N LEU A 174 -24.11 11.17 2.77
CA LEU A 174 -22.74 11.00 3.25
C LEU A 174 -22.50 11.68 4.61
N VAL A 175 -23.11 12.83 4.85
CA VAL A 175 -22.96 13.55 6.12
C VAL A 175 -23.76 12.85 7.23
N GLU A 176 -25.04 12.57 6.97
CA GLU A 176 -25.99 12.07 7.98
C GLU A 176 -25.76 10.60 8.34
N GLN A 177 -25.58 9.73 7.34
CA GLN A 177 -25.45 8.28 7.55
C GLN A 177 -24.00 7.83 7.66
N TRP A 178 -23.12 8.47 6.89
CA TRP A 178 -21.73 8.02 6.75
C TRP A 178 -20.72 8.90 7.51
N ALA A 179 -21.20 9.83 8.33
CA ALA A 179 -20.43 10.67 9.23
C ALA A 179 -19.29 11.44 8.54
N TYR A 180 -19.43 11.78 7.27
CA TYR A 180 -18.52 12.71 6.60
C TYR A 180 -18.82 14.14 7.06
N SER A 181 -17.80 14.99 7.15
CA SER A 181 -18.05 16.43 7.09
C SER A 181 -18.47 16.83 5.68
N GLU A 182 -19.27 17.89 5.54
CA GLU A 182 -19.70 18.37 4.22
C GLU A 182 -18.52 18.63 3.24
N PRO A 183 -17.38 19.25 3.65
CA PRO A 183 -16.24 19.41 2.76
C PRO A 183 -15.58 18.09 2.34
N GLN A 184 -15.68 17.03 3.15
CA GLN A 184 -15.22 15.70 2.77
C GLN A 184 -16.20 15.02 1.83
N ALA A 185 -17.50 15.08 2.14
CA ALA A 185 -18.57 14.49 1.33
C ALA A 185 -18.52 15.00 -0.12
N ARG A 186 -18.31 16.31 -0.31
CA ARG A 186 -18.19 16.93 -1.65
C ARG A 186 -16.96 16.49 -2.45
N LYS A 187 -15.97 15.86 -1.82
CA LYS A 187 -14.76 15.29 -2.47
C LYS A 187 -14.90 13.81 -2.81
N VAL A 188 -15.92 13.13 -2.29
CA VAL A 188 -16.18 11.73 -2.60
C VAL A 188 -16.63 11.63 -4.05
N ASP A 189 -16.20 10.57 -4.74
CA ASP A 189 -16.60 10.31 -6.12
C ASP A 189 -18.12 10.09 -6.18
N ALA A 190 -18.82 10.99 -6.87
CA ALA A 190 -20.26 10.93 -7.04
C ALA A 190 -20.71 9.99 -8.16
N ALA A 191 -19.77 9.43 -8.94
CA ALA A 191 -20.08 8.45 -9.98
C ALA A 191 -20.32 7.04 -9.41
N SER A 192 -19.83 6.74 -8.22
CA SER A 192 -20.09 5.47 -7.54
C SER A 192 -21.54 5.43 -7.06
N MET A 193 -22.21 4.32 -7.38
CA MET A 193 -23.63 4.06 -7.08
C MET A 193 -23.80 2.89 -6.12
N SER A 194 -22.78 2.05 -5.96
CA SER A 194 -22.78 0.99 -4.96
C SER A 194 -21.38 0.74 -4.43
N TRP A 195 -21.33 0.20 -3.21
CA TRP A 195 -20.10 -0.05 -2.47
C TRP A 195 -20.18 -1.37 -1.72
N MET A 196 -19.04 -2.02 -1.55
CA MET A 196 -18.89 -3.15 -0.64
C MET A 196 -17.55 -3.05 0.05
N ALA A 197 -17.53 -3.32 1.36
CA ALA A 197 -16.31 -3.43 2.13
C ALA A 197 -16.30 -4.76 2.89
N VAL A 198 -15.14 -5.41 2.92
CA VAL A 198 -14.94 -6.72 3.54
C VAL A 198 -13.70 -6.67 4.43
N PRO A 199 -13.79 -7.11 5.69
CA PRO A 199 -12.64 -7.17 6.56
C PRO A 199 -11.63 -8.20 6.04
N LEU A 200 -10.36 -7.83 5.99
CA LEU A 200 -9.24 -8.74 5.74
C LEU A 200 -8.60 -9.03 7.09
N GLY A 201 -8.93 -10.17 7.68
CA GLY A 201 -8.40 -10.59 8.97
C GLY A 201 -8.16 -12.07 9.04
N ALA A 202 -7.16 -12.45 9.85
CA ALA A 202 -6.93 -13.83 10.28
C ALA A 202 -7.20 -13.92 11.79
N GLY A 203 -8.27 -14.62 12.18
CA GLY A 203 -8.67 -14.70 13.59
C GLY A 203 -9.21 -13.37 14.14
N ARG A 204 -8.63 -12.87 15.25
CA ARG A 204 -9.10 -11.66 15.96
C ARG A 204 -8.47 -10.34 15.48
N ARG A 205 -7.59 -10.37 14.48
CA ARG A 205 -6.85 -9.19 14.03
C ARG A 205 -7.28 -8.75 12.63
N LEU A 206 -7.80 -7.54 12.54
CA LEU A 206 -8.10 -6.87 11.27
C LEU A 206 -6.80 -6.30 10.68
N GLU A 207 -6.29 -6.92 9.63
CA GLU A 207 -5.06 -6.51 8.94
C GLU A 207 -5.32 -5.49 7.84
N GLY A 208 -6.56 -5.43 7.34
CA GLY A 208 -7.00 -4.44 6.37
C GLY A 208 -8.47 -4.59 6.00
N ILE A 209 -8.90 -3.83 5.01
CA ILE A 209 -10.27 -3.84 4.49
C ILE A 209 -10.19 -3.82 2.97
N LEU A 210 -10.75 -4.85 2.34
CA LEU A 210 -10.99 -4.84 0.91
C LEU A 210 -12.18 -3.92 0.64
N TYR A 211 -11.97 -2.89 -0.15
CA TYR A 211 -13.01 -1.93 -0.51
C TYR A 211 -13.26 -2.01 -2.02
N LEU A 212 -14.53 -2.05 -2.39
CA LEU A 212 -15.00 -2.08 -3.76
C LEU A 212 -16.05 -0.98 -3.97
N ASP A 213 -16.01 -0.33 -5.12
CA ASP A 213 -17.09 0.55 -5.58
C ASP A 213 -17.43 0.30 -7.05
N SER A 214 -18.68 0.58 -7.42
CA SER A 214 -19.17 0.41 -8.79
C SER A 214 -20.15 1.52 -9.16
N ARG A 215 -20.25 1.82 -10.44
CA ARG A 215 -21.24 2.73 -11.03
C ARG A 215 -22.59 2.07 -11.24
N ASP A 216 -22.65 0.74 -11.15
CA ASP A 216 -23.89 -0.01 -11.23
C ASP A 216 -24.48 -0.18 -9.82
N PRO A 217 -25.67 0.37 -9.51
CA PRO A 217 -26.31 0.23 -8.20
C PRO A 217 -26.69 -1.21 -7.86
N GLY A 218 -26.82 -2.08 -8.87
CA GLY A 218 -27.12 -3.51 -8.72
C GLY A 218 -25.89 -4.41 -8.79
N PHE A 219 -24.67 -3.86 -8.80
CA PHE A 219 -23.46 -4.64 -9.04
C PHE A 219 -23.26 -5.75 -8.02
N PHE A 220 -23.34 -5.41 -6.73
CA PHE A 220 -23.13 -6.34 -5.61
C PHE A 220 -24.38 -7.17 -5.34
N ASN A 221 -24.80 -8.01 -6.29
CA ASN A 221 -25.83 -9.03 -6.06
C ASN A 221 -25.29 -10.20 -5.20
N GLU A 222 -26.17 -11.09 -4.74
CA GLU A 222 -25.80 -12.20 -3.84
C GLU A 222 -24.66 -13.07 -4.37
N ALA A 223 -24.67 -13.40 -5.67
CA ALA A 223 -23.63 -14.23 -6.28
C ALA A 223 -22.25 -13.53 -6.27
N ARG A 224 -22.21 -12.22 -6.58
CA ARG A 224 -20.97 -11.45 -6.51
C ARG A 224 -20.52 -11.23 -5.07
N GLN A 225 -21.45 -11.00 -4.14
CA GLN A 225 -21.12 -10.88 -2.71
C GLN A 225 -20.46 -12.15 -2.18
N ASP A 226 -21.02 -13.34 -2.45
CA ASP A 226 -20.43 -14.62 -2.06
C ASP A 226 -19.01 -14.81 -2.66
N LEU A 227 -18.84 -14.48 -3.94
CA LEU A 227 -17.51 -14.53 -4.59
C LEU A 227 -16.51 -13.60 -3.92
N ILE A 228 -16.89 -12.35 -3.62
CA ILE A 228 -16.03 -11.36 -2.96
C ILE A 228 -15.64 -11.84 -1.57
N LEU A 229 -16.58 -12.38 -0.80
CA LEU A 229 -16.31 -12.90 0.54
C LEU A 229 -15.30 -14.06 0.49
N ARG A 230 -15.48 -15.02 -0.43
CA ARG A 230 -14.53 -16.13 -0.61
C ARG A 230 -13.15 -15.66 -1.05
N ALA A 231 -13.09 -14.70 -1.98
CA ALA A 231 -11.84 -14.10 -2.42
C ALA A 231 -11.13 -13.36 -1.27
N ALA A 232 -11.88 -12.65 -0.42
CA ALA A 232 -11.35 -11.93 0.73
C ALA A 232 -10.67 -12.89 1.74
N VAL A 233 -11.17 -14.11 1.92
CA VAL A 233 -10.49 -15.14 2.73
C VAL A 233 -9.12 -15.48 2.16
N GLY A 234 -9.01 -15.69 0.84
CA GLY A 234 -7.75 -15.95 0.17
C GLY A 234 -6.77 -14.78 0.26
N VAL A 235 -7.26 -13.56 0.04
CA VAL A 235 -6.45 -12.33 0.18
C VAL A 235 -6.00 -12.13 1.62
N ALA A 236 -6.87 -12.35 2.61
CA ALA A 236 -6.53 -12.23 4.03
C ALA A 236 -5.45 -13.25 4.43
N ARG A 237 -5.55 -14.50 3.94
CA ARG A 237 -4.52 -15.52 4.15
C ARG A 237 -3.19 -15.11 3.51
N TYR A 238 -3.21 -14.63 2.27
CA TYR A 238 -2.01 -14.11 1.61
C TYR A 238 -1.38 -12.97 2.40
N VAL A 239 -2.18 -11.99 2.83
CA VAL A 239 -1.73 -10.86 3.65
C VAL A 239 -1.08 -11.35 4.93
N ALA A 240 -1.71 -12.30 5.62
CA ALA A 240 -1.17 -12.88 6.84
C ALA A 240 0.16 -13.61 6.60
N GLU A 241 0.27 -14.43 5.55
CA GLU A 241 1.52 -15.16 5.25
C GLU A 241 2.64 -14.24 4.74
N ARG A 242 2.29 -13.24 3.94
CA ARG A 242 3.25 -12.37 3.24
C ARG A 242 3.78 -11.25 4.13
N TYR A 243 2.90 -10.69 4.96
CA TYR A 243 3.21 -9.49 5.72
C TYR A 243 3.42 -9.77 7.20
N ALA A 244 2.98 -10.88 7.81
CA ALA A 244 3.25 -11.19 9.23
C ALA A 244 4.74 -11.15 9.62
#